data_AF-A0A3G2LBJ2-F1
#
_entry.id   AF-A0A3G2LBJ2-F1
#
_cell.length_a   1.000
_cell.length_b   1.000
_cell.length_c   1.000
_cell.angle_alpha   90.00
_cell.angle_beta   90.00
_cell.angle_gamma   90.00
#
_symmetry.space_group_name_H-M   'P 1'
#
loop_
_entity.id
_entity.type
_entity.pdbx_description
1 polymer ?
#
loop_
_entity_poly.entity_id
_entity_poly.type
_entity_poly.pdbx_seq_one_letter_code
_entity_poly.pdbx_strand_id
1 'polypeptide(L)' 'MKPKKKNLLVIDLLAIIAFVATFTPLIIPTSTNEPELFGLPYTMWTSFLLSVFFVVLTYCVSLLQKKDQHAD' A
#
# COMPACT_ATOMS: atom_id res chain seq x y z
N MET A 1 -12.91 -22.41 6.37
CA MET A 1 -13.64 -21.63 5.31
C MET A 1 -12.61 -21.04 4.36
N LYS A 2 -12.69 -21.19 3.02
CA LYS A 2 -11.69 -20.58 2.10
C LYS A 2 -11.85 -19.06 2.11
N PRO A 3 -10.76 -18.25 2.02
CA PRO A 3 -10.92 -16.81 1.86
C PRO A 3 -11.85 -16.59 0.69
N LYS A 4 -12.93 -15.84 0.90
CA LYS A 4 -13.78 -15.42 -0.20
C LYS A 4 -12.85 -14.72 -1.18
N LYS A 5 -12.62 -15.35 -2.35
CA LYS A 5 -11.64 -14.88 -3.36
C LYS A 5 -11.77 -13.38 -3.66
N LYS A 6 -13.00 -12.85 -3.53
CA LYS A 6 -13.30 -11.42 -3.61
C LYS A 6 -12.49 -10.53 -2.64
N ASN A 7 -12.29 -10.93 -1.39
CA ASN A 7 -11.60 -10.09 -0.40
C ASN A 7 -10.10 -10.00 -0.69
N LEU A 8 -9.48 -11.11 -1.09
CA LEU A 8 -8.10 -11.11 -1.56
C LEU A 8 -7.95 -10.28 -2.84
N LEU A 9 -8.87 -10.43 -3.79
CA LEU A 9 -8.85 -9.69 -5.05
C LEU A 9 -8.93 -8.17 -4.81
N VAL A 10 -9.76 -7.71 -3.87
CA VAL A 10 -9.85 -6.28 -3.52
C VAL A 10 -8.53 -5.75 -2.96
N ILE A 11 -7.86 -6.50 -2.08
CA ILE A 11 -6.58 -6.07 -1.49
C ILE A 11 -5.48 -6.05 -2.56
N ASP A 12 -5.46 -7.04 -3.45
CA ASP A 12 -4.50 -7.13 -4.55
C ASP A 12 -4.70 -6.01 -5.58
N LEU A 13 -5.95 -5.72 -5.95
CA LEU A 13 -6.30 -4.59 -6.82
C LEU A 13 -5.85 -3.25 -6.20
N LEU A 14 -6.08 -3.07 -4.90
CA LEU A 14 -5.67 -1.86 -4.19
C LEU A 14 -4.13 -1.72 -4.17
N ALA A 15 -3.40 -2.82 -3.99
CA ALA A 15 -1.94 -2.82 -4.05
C ALA A 15 -1.42 -2.44 -5.45
N ILE A 16 -2.02 -2.98 -6.51
CA ILE A 16 -1.67 -2.65 -7.89
C ILE A 16 -1.94 -1.17 -8.20
N ILE A 17 -3.10 -0.65 -7.78
CA ILE A 17 -3.45 0.77 -7.97
C ILE A 17 -2.45 1.67 -7.22
N ALA A 18 -2.15 1.35 -5.96
CA ALA A 18 -1.15 2.08 -5.18
C ALA A 18 0.23 2.03 -5.83
N PHE A 19 0.61 0.89 -6.42
CA PHE A 19 1.87 0.74 -7.13
C PHE A 19 1.95 1.65 -8.34
N VAL A 20 0.91 1.67 -9.19
CA VAL A 20 0.83 2.57 -10.34
C VAL A 20 0.84 4.03 -9.91
N ALA A 21 0.13 4.38 -8.83
CA ALA A 21 0.10 5.73 -8.28
C ALA A 21 1.49 6.24 -7.85
N THR A 22 2.41 5.35 -7.45
CA THR A 22 3.80 5.71 -7.11
C THR A 22 4.51 6.46 -8.24
N PHE A 23 4.25 6.09 -9.50
CA PHE A 23 4.90 6.69 -10.66
C PHE A 23 4.15 7.89 -11.22
N THR A 24 3.04 8.28 -10.59
CA THR A 24 2.27 9.44 -11.01
C THR A 24 2.83 10.71 -10.37
N PRO A 25 2.59 11.89 -11.00
CA PRO A 25 2.97 13.18 -10.42
C PRO A 25 2.31 13.47 -9.07
N LEU A 26 1.37 12.64 -8.62
CA LEU A 26 0.80 12.70 -7.28
C LEU A 26 1.82 12.34 -6.20
N ILE A 27 2.72 11.38 -6.46
CA ILE A 27 3.75 10.93 -5.50
C ILE A 27 5.13 11.48 -5.89
N ILE A 28 5.41 11.59 -7.19
CA ILE A 28 6.67 12.15 -7.72
C ILE A 28 6.36 13.48 -8.40
N PRO A 29 6.27 14.59 -7.64
CA PRO A 29 6.04 15.89 -8.23
C PRO A 29 7.16 16.24 -9.21
N THR A 30 6.78 16.81 -10.36
CA THR A 30 7.72 17.07 -11.46
C THR A 30 8.46 18.41 -11.33
N SER A 31 7.98 19.32 -10.47
CA SER A 31 8.49 20.70 -10.43
C SER A 31 8.68 21.32 -9.05
N THR A 32 8.31 20.64 -7.96
CA THR A 32 8.36 21.21 -6.60
C THR A 32 8.64 20.13 -5.56
N ASN A 33 9.60 20.38 -4.65
CA ASN A 33 9.95 19.47 -3.55
C ASN A 33 9.13 19.71 -2.28
N GLU A 34 8.28 20.73 -2.30
CA GLU A 34 7.40 21.13 -1.20
C GLU A 34 6.10 20.29 -1.24
N PRO A 35 5.52 19.94 -0.08
CA PRO A 35 5.94 20.27 1.28
C PRO A 35 7.06 19.37 1.82
N GLU A 36 8.02 19.99 2.48
CA GLU A 36 9.04 19.29 3.25
C GLU A 36 8.53 18.95 4.66
N LEU A 37 8.82 17.73 5.12
CA LEU A 37 8.48 17.26 6.47
C LEU A 37 9.77 16.97 7.21
N PHE A 38 10.06 17.73 8.27
CA PHE A 38 11.32 17.61 9.02
C PHE A 38 12.59 17.74 8.15
N GLY A 39 12.54 18.55 7.09
CA GLY A 39 13.63 18.70 6.12
C GLY A 39 13.76 17.54 5.13
N LEU A 40 12.81 16.59 5.13
CA LEU A 40 12.71 15.56 4.11
C LEU A 40 11.83 16.04 2.96
N PRO A 41 12.29 15.93 1.70
CA PRO A 41 11.51 16.32 0.53
C PRO A 41 10.26 15.43 0.37
N TYR A 42 9.22 15.98 -0.25
CA TYR A 42 7.93 15.31 -0.44
C TYR A 42 8.04 13.84 -0.86
N THR A 43 8.79 13.59 -1.93
CA THR A 43 8.98 12.26 -2.51
C THR A 43 9.59 11.25 -1.53
N MET A 44 10.47 11.68 -0.62
CA MET A 44 11.12 10.77 0.34
C MET A 44 10.15 10.29 1.41
N TRP A 45 9.47 11.19 2.09
CA TRP A 45 8.59 10.79 3.19
C TRP A 45 7.30 10.14 2.67
N THR A 46 6.81 10.53 1.49
CA THR A 46 5.65 9.88 0.86
C THR A 46 5.96 8.46 0.39
N SER A 47 7.11 8.24 -0.25
CA SER A 47 7.53 6.89 -0.64
C SER A 47 7.79 5.99 0.58
N PHE A 48 8.29 6.54 1.67
CA PHE A 48 8.40 5.84 2.95
C PHE A 48 7.03 5.41 3.48
N LEU A 49 6.06 6.34 3.58
CA LEU A 49 4.69 6.01 4.00
C LEU A 49 4.04 4.98 3.10
N LEU A 50 4.28 5.07 1.79
CA LEU A 50 3.77 4.11 0.82
C LEU A 50 4.37 2.71 1.03
N SER A 51 5.66 2.61 1.35
CA SER A 51 6.29 1.34 1.73
C SER A 51 5.65 0.74 2.98
N VAL A 52 5.42 1.54 4.02
CA VAL A 52 4.72 1.11 5.24
C VAL A 52 3.29 0.64 4.90
N PHE A 53 2.59 1.35 4.02
CA PHE A 53 1.26 0.96 3.54
C PHE A 53 1.26 -0.41 2.86
N PHE A 54 2.26 -0.71 2.01
CA PHE A 54 2.42 -2.04 1.40
C PHE A 54 2.66 -3.14 2.44
N VAL A 55 3.48 -2.88 3.46
CA VAL A 55 3.70 -3.85 4.55
C VAL A 55 2.38 -4.13 5.30
N VAL A 56 1.59 -3.10 5.58
CA VAL A 56 0.27 -3.26 6.23
C VAL A 56 -0.69 -4.05 5.33
N LEU A 57 -0.70 -3.80 4.02
CA LEU A 57 -1.48 -4.58 3.05
C LEU A 57 -1.08 -6.06 3.09
N THR A 58 0.21 -6.37 2.99
CA THR A 58 0.73 -7.74 3.05
C THR A 58 0.38 -8.41 4.38
N TYR A 59 0.48 -7.68 5.49
CA TYR A 59 0.08 -8.17 6.80
C TYR A 59 -1.42 -8.49 6.86
N CYS A 60 -2.28 -7.62 6.31
CA CYS A 60 -3.72 -7.87 6.20
C CYS A 60 -4.03 -9.12 5.35
N VAL A 61 -3.31 -9.34 4.24
CA VAL A 61 -3.44 -10.57 3.45
C VAL A 61 -3.06 -11.80 4.28
N SER A 62 -1.94 -11.73 5.00
CA SER A 62 -1.48 -12.83 5.86
C SER A 62 -2.49 -13.15 6.97
N LEU A 63 -3.06 -12.13 7.61
CA LEU A 63 -4.10 -12.31 8.62
C LEU A 63 -5.38 -12.90 8.03
N LEU A 64 -5.80 -12.46 6.85
CA LEU A 64 -6.97 -13.00 6.16
C LEU A 64 -6.78 -14.49 5.86
N GLN A 65 -5.62 -14.85 5.30
CA GLN A 65 -5.27 -16.25 5.03
C GLN A 65 -5.23 -17.11 6.30
N LYS A 66 -4.71 -16.57 7.42
CA LYS A 66 -4.68 -17.28 8.72
C LYS A 66 -6.07 -17.46 9.31
N LYS A 67 -6.97 -16.48 9.17
CA LYS A 67 -8.35 -16.55 9.67
C LYS A 67 -9.16 -17.64 8.98
N ASP A 68 -8.93 -17.86 7.69
CA ASP A 68 -9.58 -18.92 6.93
C ASP A 68 -9.09 -20.33 7.31
N GLN A 69 -7.85 -20.46 7.81
CA GLN A 69 -7.25 -21.73 8.25
C GLN A 69 -7.71 -22.21 9.63
N HIS A 70 -8.21 -21.32 10.50
CA HIS A 70 -8.61 -21.65 11.89
C HIS A 70 -10.12 -21.63 12.14
N ALA A 71 -10.94 -21.50 11.08
CA ALA A 71 -12.39 -21.51 11.18
C ALA A 71 -13.01 -22.84 10.66
N ASP A 72 -12.25 -23.93 10.79
CA ASP A 72 -12.71 -25.32 10.59
C ASP A 72 -12.66 -26.06 11.94
#